data_AF-A0A966LZE0-F1
#
_entry.id   AF-A0A966LZE0-F1
#
_cell.length_a   1.000
_cell.length_b   1.000
_cell.length_c   1.000
_cell.angle_alpha   90.00
_cell.angle_beta   90.00
_cell.angle_gamma   90.00
#
_symmetry.space_group_name_H-M   'P 1'
#
loop_
_entity.id
_entity.type
_entity.pdbx_description
1 polymer ?
#
loop_
_entity_poly.entity_id
_entity_poly.type
_entity_poly.pdbx_seq_one_letter_code
_entity_poly.pdbx_strand_id
1 'polypeptide(L)'
;MKASREFKLGFTIIEVTLVLAIAGLIFLMVFVALPALQRSQRDTQRKNDIARLMSAINSYKSNNRGKILWRVGVTASGDSLANKYLNKDKGEWIDPTGKTYNISVNNASVMTGKGIEGWGHPGYHHYDRRADGHEKSNFIFVFIGYKCRGANVTRDTNDNSYTIQYALESGDSVCIDD
;
A
#
# COMPACT_ATOMS: atom_id res chain seq x y z
N MET A 1 -74.63 13.63 -23.11
CA MET A 1 -73.29 13.63 -22.46
C MET A 1 -72.35 12.79 -23.32
N LYS A 2 -71.37 13.42 -23.98
CA LYS A 2 -70.34 12.69 -24.77
C LYS A 2 -69.22 12.29 -23.80
N ALA A 3 -69.02 10.98 -23.60
CA ALA A 3 -67.88 10.46 -22.88
C ALA A 3 -66.68 10.41 -23.84
N SER A 4 -65.68 11.28 -23.61
CA SER A 4 -64.38 11.22 -24.27
C SER A 4 -63.60 10.03 -23.71
N ARG A 5 -63.31 9.04 -24.56
CA ARG A 5 -62.40 7.93 -24.20
C ARG A 5 -60.96 8.43 -24.33
N GLU A 6 -60.30 8.62 -23.20
CA GLU A 6 -58.84 8.75 -23.11
C GLU A 6 -58.20 7.43 -23.55
N PHE A 7 -57.48 7.43 -24.67
CA PHE A 7 -56.59 6.32 -25.02
C PHE A 7 -55.41 6.38 -24.05
N LYS A 8 -55.39 5.48 -23.06
CA LYS A 8 -54.18 5.25 -22.27
C LYS A 8 -53.12 4.65 -23.19
N LEU A 9 -52.19 5.50 -23.62
CA LEU A 9 -50.97 5.08 -24.30
C LEU A 9 -50.17 4.23 -23.32
N GLY A 10 -50.24 2.91 -23.48
CA GLY A 10 -49.44 1.97 -22.70
C GLY A 10 -48.01 1.98 -23.19
N PHE A 11 -47.05 1.96 -22.25
CA PHE A 11 -45.63 1.85 -22.53
C PHE A 11 -45.34 0.55 -23.29
N THR A 12 -44.67 0.62 -24.45
CA THR A 12 -44.51 -0.53 -25.33
C THR A 12 -43.43 -1.47 -24.80
N ILE A 13 -43.58 -2.80 -24.93
CA ILE A 13 -42.55 -3.76 -24.50
C ILE A 13 -41.21 -3.46 -25.20
N ILE A 14 -41.24 -3.08 -26.48
CA ILE A 14 -40.04 -2.70 -27.24
C ILE A 14 -39.34 -1.45 -26.67
N GLU A 15 -40.10 -0.53 -26.10
CA GLU A 15 -39.58 0.69 -25.49
C GLU A 15 -38.88 0.37 -24.17
N VAL A 16 -39.49 -0.50 -23.36
CA VAL A 16 -38.88 -0.99 -22.11
C VAL A 16 -37.60 -1.78 -22.39
N THR A 17 -37.61 -2.68 -23.38
CA THR A 17 -36.44 -3.52 -23.66
C THR A 17 -35.25 -2.73 -24.20
N LEU A 18 -35.49 -1.68 -24.99
CA LEU A 18 -34.42 -0.79 -25.48
C LEU A 18 -33.76 -0.04 -24.31
N VAL A 19 -34.57 0.47 -23.38
CA VAL A 19 -34.05 1.18 -22.19
C VAL A 19 -33.26 0.23 -21.30
N LEU A 20 -33.77 -0.99 -21.08
CA LEU A 20 -33.07 -1.99 -20.28
C LEU A 20 -31.73 -2.43 -20.91
N ALA A 21 -31.67 -2.53 -22.24
CA ALA A 21 -30.44 -2.88 -22.95
C ALA A 21 -29.35 -1.81 -22.75
N ILE A 22 -29.70 -0.53 -22.89
CA ILE A 22 -28.75 0.57 -22.69
C ILE A 22 -28.36 0.69 -21.21
N ALA A 23 -29.32 0.57 -20.29
CA ALA A 23 -29.06 0.59 -18.85
C ALA A 23 -28.12 -0.56 -18.44
N GLY A 24 -28.32 -1.77 -18.96
CA GLY A 24 -27.44 -2.92 -18.72
C GLY A 24 -26.01 -2.69 -19.20
N LEU A 25 -25.84 -2.07 -20.37
CA LEU A 25 -24.50 -1.74 -20.90
C LEU A 25 -23.77 -0.72 -20.01
N ILE A 26 -24.47 0.33 -19.57
CA ILE A 26 -23.91 1.36 -18.69
C ILE A 26 -23.52 0.75 -17.34
N PHE A 27 -24.39 -0.07 -16.75
CA PHE A 27 -24.10 -0.72 -15.47
C PHE A 27 -22.87 -1.61 -15.53
N LEU A 28 -22.64 -2.32 -16.65
CA LEU A 28 -21.42 -3.11 -16.85
C LEU A 28 -20.17 -2.23 -16.76
N MET A 29 -20.12 -1.13 -17.50
CA MET A 29 -18.96 -0.23 -17.49
C MET A 29 -18.72 0.38 -16.10
N VAL A 30 -19.78 0.80 -15.41
CA VAL A 30 -19.69 1.39 -14.07
C VAL A 30 -19.16 0.37 -13.05
N PHE A 31 -19.65 -0.86 -13.08
CA PHE A 31 -19.20 -1.90 -12.14
C PHE A 31 -17.76 -2.36 -12.36
N VAL A 32 -17.23 -2.25 -13.58
CA VAL A 32 -15.81 -2.53 -13.84
C VAL A 32 -14.94 -1.32 -13.45
N ALA A 33 -15.39 -0.09 -13.77
CA ALA A 33 -14.59 1.11 -13.58
C ALA A 33 -14.50 1.56 -12.12
N LEU A 34 -15.59 1.51 -11.35
CA LEU A 34 -15.60 2.01 -9.96
C LEU A 34 -14.61 1.27 -9.04
N PRO A 35 -14.54 -0.08 -9.03
CA PRO A 35 -13.55 -0.80 -8.22
C PRO A 35 -12.10 -0.53 -8.67
N ALA A 36 -11.87 -0.29 -9.96
CA ALA A 36 -10.54 0.06 -10.47
C ALA A 36 -10.10 1.46 -10.00
N LEU A 37 -11.00 2.44 -10.04
CA LEU A 37 -10.72 3.80 -9.56
C LEU A 37 -10.43 3.82 -8.06
N GLN A 38 -11.21 3.09 -7.26
CA GLN A 38 -10.99 2.99 -5.81
C GLN A 38 -9.60 2.41 -5.49
N ARG A 39 -9.13 1.40 -6.23
CA ARG A 39 -7.77 0.86 -6.08
C ARG A 39 -6.71 1.92 -6.37
N SER A 40 -6.84 2.64 -7.49
CA SER A 40 -5.90 3.71 -7.87
C SER A 40 -5.81 4.84 -6.82
N GLN A 41 -6.94 5.21 -6.22
CA GLN A 41 -6.96 6.20 -5.13
C GLN A 41 -6.24 5.69 -3.87
N ARG A 42 -6.46 4.43 -3.49
CA ARG A 42 -5.75 3.81 -2.36
C ARG A 42 -4.24 3.74 -2.60
N ASP A 43 -3.82 3.33 -3.80
CA ASP A 43 -2.39 3.28 -4.14
C ASP A 43 -1.73 4.67 -4.11
N THR A 44 -2.46 5.71 -4.53
CA THR A 44 -2.00 7.10 -4.44
C THR A 44 -1.87 7.55 -2.98
N GLN A 45 -2.84 7.19 -2.14
CA GLN A 45 -2.79 7.49 -0.71
C GLN A 45 -1.62 6.76 -0.02
N ARG A 46 -1.39 5.47 -0.32
CA ARG A 46 -0.21 4.73 0.17
C ARG A 46 1.10 5.42 -0.19
N LYS A 47 1.25 5.87 -1.44
CA LYS A 47 2.46 6.60 -1.88
C LYS A 47 2.69 7.87 -1.05
N ASN A 48 1.62 8.63 -0.79
CA ASN A 48 1.69 9.83 0.03
C ASN A 48 2.03 9.52 1.49
N ASP A 49 1.47 8.43 2.04
CA ASP A 49 1.80 7.95 3.39
C ASP A 49 3.29 7.61 3.46
N ILE A 50 3.81 6.81 2.53
CA ILE A 50 5.24 6.44 2.49
C ILE A 50 6.15 7.68 2.39
N ALA A 51 5.77 8.71 1.64
CA ALA A 51 6.51 9.96 1.60
C ALA A 51 6.56 10.65 2.99
N ARG A 52 5.48 10.58 3.78
CA ARG A 52 5.49 11.05 5.18
C ARG A 52 6.42 10.19 6.05
N LEU A 53 6.43 8.87 5.86
CA LEU A 53 7.36 7.98 6.55
C LEU A 53 8.83 8.31 6.22
N MET A 54 9.17 8.59 4.95
CA MET A 54 10.51 9.04 4.58
C MET A 54 10.89 10.34 5.28
N SER A 55 9.98 11.31 5.32
CA SER A 55 10.19 12.57 6.05
C SER A 55 10.41 12.33 7.55
N ALA A 56 9.66 11.39 8.16
CA ALA A 56 9.84 10.98 9.54
C ALA A 56 11.21 10.32 9.79
N ILE A 57 11.65 9.44 8.90
CA ILE A 57 12.99 8.81 8.97
C ILE A 57 14.08 9.86 8.83
N ASN A 58 13.96 10.80 7.89
CA ASN A 58 14.92 11.88 7.69
C ASN A 58 14.97 12.83 8.90
N SER A 59 13.82 13.14 9.49
CA SER A 59 13.72 13.92 10.72
C SER A 59 14.40 13.20 11.89
N TYR A 60 14.17 11.88 12.01
CA TYR A 60 14.87 11.05 13.00
C TYR A 60 16.39 11.07 12.76
N LYS A 61 16.85 10.85 11.53
CA LYS A 61 18.27 10.88 11.15
C LYS A 61 18.93 12.19 11.55
N SER A 62 18.30 13.32 11.24
CA SER A 62 18.76 14.66 11.64
C SER A 62 18.88 14.80 13.15
N ASN A 63 17.84 14.41 13.89
CA ASN A 63 17.81 14.48 15.35
C ASN A 63 18.78 13.53 16.06
N ASN A 64 19.28 12.50 15.37
CA ASN A 64 20.14 11.45 15.93
C ASN A 64 21.55 11.44 15.32
N ARG A 65 22.08 12.62 14.95
CA ARG A 65 23.45 12.79 14.44
C ARG A 65 23.74 11.93 13.20
N GLY A 66 22.79 11.85 12.29
CA GLY A 66 22.93 11.12 11.03
C GLY A 66 22.69 9.61 11.11
N LYS A 67 22.30 9.08 12.28
CA LYS A 67 22.06 7.63 12.48
C LYS A 67 20.63 7.24 12.10
N ILE A 68 20.50 6.23 11.24
CA ILE A 68 19.23 5.78 10.62
C ILE A 68 18.51 4.64 11.38
N LEU A 69 18.63 4.56 12.71
CA LEU A 69 18.10 3.52 13.63
C LEU A 69 19.13 2.44 13.99
N TRP A 70 19.19 2.07 15.27
CA TRP A 70 20.23 1.20 15.84
C TRP A 70 19.79 -0.23 16.16
N ARG A 71 18.54 -0.63 15.86
CA ARG A 71 18.09 -1.99 16.18
C ARG A 71 17.49 -2.72 15.00
N VAL A 72 18.16 -3.81 14.68
CA VAL A 72 17.87 -4.74 13.61
C VAL A 72 17.01 -5.84 14.19
N GLY A 73 15.96 -6.24 13.46
CA GLY A 73 15.13 -7.38 13.84
C GLY A 73 14.09 -7.09 14.94
N VAL A 74 13.73 -5.83 15.16
CA VAL A 74 12.63 -5.50 16.09
C VAL A 74 11.59 -4.66 15.34
N THR A 75 10.41 -5.23 15.10
CA THR A 75 9.19 -4.51 14.68
C THR A 75 8.95 -3.27 15.57
N ALA A 76 9.33 -3.35 16.86
CA ALA A 76 9.29 -2.24 17.80
C ALA A 76 10.14 -1.01 17.42
N SER A 77 11.16 -1.15 16.55
CA SER A 77 11.95 -0.01 16.04
C SER A 77 11.15 0.81 15.03
N GLY A 78 10.36 0.13 14.19
CA GLY A 78 9.44 0.76 13.25
C GLY A 78 8.23 1.36 13.98
N ASP A 79 7.68 0.64 14.96
CA ASP A 79 6.56 1.14 15.76
C ASP A 79 6.94 2.33 16.64
N SER A 80 8.13 2.35 17.25
CA SER A 80 8.58 3.51 18.03
C SER A 80 8.84 4.75 17.17
N LEU A 81 9.33 4.58 15.93
CA LEU A 81 9.42 5.68 14.97
C LEU A 81 8.03 6.17 14.54
N ALA A 82 7.12 5.24 14.22
CA ALA A 82 5.76 5.59 13.82
C ALA A 82 4.96 6.23 14.97
N ASN A 83 5.11 5.78 16.20
CA ASN A 83 4.43 6.37 17.35
C ASN A 83 4.95 7.78 17.63
N LYS A 84 6.25 8.02 17.46
CA LYS A 84 6.88 9.32 17.73
C LYS A 84 6.69 10.35 16.61
N TYR A 85 6.77 9.94 15.34
CA TYR A 85 6.81 10.85 14.20
C TYR A 85 5.60 10.75 13.27
N LEU A 86 4.82 9.67 13.36
CA LEU A 86 3.65 9.42 12.51
C LEU A 86 2.35 9.27 13.32
N ASN A 87 2.39 9.53 14.64
CA ASN A 87 1.22 9.44 15.54
C ASN A 87 0.41 8.15 15.38
N LYS A 88 1.05 6.99 15.17
CA LYS A 88 0.34 5.70 14.98
C LYS A 88 -0.65 5.40 16.11
N ASP A 89 -0.33 5.72 17.35
CA ASP A 89 -1.21 5.54 18.52
C ASP A 89 -2.48 6.43 18.49
N LYS A 90 -2.51 7.49 17.66
CA LYS A 90 -3.68 8.36 17.46
C LYS A 90 -4.54 7.94 16.28
N GLY A 91 -4.22 6.82 15.61
CA GLY A 91 -4.96 6.34 14.44
C GLY A 91 -4.75 7.16 13.16
N GLU A 92 -3.69 7.98 13.10
CA GLU A 92 -3.38 8.79 11.92
C GLU A 92 -2.60 8.00 10.84
N TRP A 93 -2.00 6.87 11.24
CA TRP A 93 -1.19 6.00 10.38
C TRP A 93 -1.93 4.70 10.05
N ILE A 94 -2.99 4.83 9.26
CA ILE A 94 -3.88 3.74 8.85
C ILE A 94 -3.83 3.64 7.32
N ASP A 95 -3.65 2.41 6.84
CA ASP A 95 -3.74 2.05 5.43
C ASP A 95 -5.12 2.40 4.85
N PRO A 96 -5.25 2.74 3.57
CA PRO A 96 -6.54 3.06 2.95
C PRO A 96 -7.58 1.93 3.02
N THR A 97 -7.18 0.71 3.38
CA THR A 97 -8.08 -0.42 3.70
C THR A 97 -8.65 -0.39 5.12
N GLY A 98 -8.25 0.57 5.96
CA GLY A 98 -8.68 0.73 7.36
C GLY A 98 -7.84 -0.02 8.38
N LYS A 99 -6.72 -0.62 7.98
CA LYS A 99 -5.81 -1.40 8.84
C LYS A 99 -4.56 -0.60 9.19
N THR A 100 -3.96 -0.83 10.34
CA THR A 100 -2.72 -0.13 10.71
C THR A 100 -1.53 -0.65 9.90
N TYR A 101 -0.65 0.25 9.49
CA TYR A 101 0.61 -0.15 8.87
C TYR A 101 1.55 -0.78 9.91
N ASN A 102 2.27 -1.82 9.47
CA ASN A 102 3.29 -2.51 10.24
C ASN A 102 4.65 -2.26 9.60
N ILE A 103 5.58 -1.68 10.36
CA ILE A 103 6.90 -1.30 9.85
C ILE A 103 7.92 -2.32 10.35
N SER A 104 8.63 -2.95 9.43
CA SER A 104 9.72 -3.89 9.71
C SER A 104 11.05 -3.28 9.27
N VAL A 105 12.02 -3.22 10.17
CA VAL A 105 13.34 -2.65 9.89
C VAL A 105 14.40 -3.75 9.78
N ASN A 106 15.05 -3.81 8.62
CA ASN A 106 16.14 -4.71 8.28
C ASN A 106 17.42 -3.89 8.06
N ASN A 107 18.60 -4.44 8.35
CA ASN A 107 19.86 -3.71 8.27
C ASN A 107 21.01 -4.65 7.88
N ALA A 108 21.81 -4.23 6.90
CA ALA A 108 22.87 -5.03 6.31
C ALA A 108 24.03 -5.32 7.28
N SER A 109 24.34 -4.39 8.20
CA SER A 109 25.54 -4.42 9.04
C SER A 109 25.42 -5.36 10.25
N VAL A 110 24.22 -5.77 10.64
CA VAL A 110 23.98 -6.71 11.75
C VAL A 110 23.74 -8.15 11.26
N MET A 111 23.57 -8.34 9.95
CA MET A 111 23.37 -9.65 9.34
C MET A 111 24.70 -10.23 8.81
N THR A 112 25.64 -10.46 9.71
CA THR A 112 26.90 -11.18 9.40
C THR A 112 26.66 -12.69 9.44
N GLY A 113 26.19 -13.27 8.34
CA GLY A 113 26.03 -14.72 8.20
C GLY A 113 25.07 -15.08 7.07
N LYS A 114 25.32 -16.23 6.42
CA LYS A 114 24.54 -16.79 5.30
C LYS A 114 23.02 -16.84 5.58
N GLY A 115 22.34 -15.72 5.36
CA GLY A 115 20.91 -15.55 5.59
C GLY A 115 20.27 -14.42 4.78
N ILE A 116 21.04 -13.69 3.98
CA ILE A 116 20.51 -12.73 3.01
C ILE A 116 20.10 -13.39 1.69
N GLU A 117 20.37 -14.68 1.55
CA GLU A 117 19.80 -15.53 0.49
C GLU A 117 18.33 -15.94 0.79
N GLY A 118 17.81 -15.58 1.97
CA GLY A 118 16.40 -15.85 2.35
C GLY A 118 15.59 -14.62 2.74
N TRP A 119 16.24 -13.50 3.06
CA TRP A 119 15.58 -12.25 3.50
C TRP A 119 15.88 -11.05 2.59
N GLY A 120 16.33 -11.35 1.36
CA GLY A 120 16.73 -10.40 0.33
C GLY A 120 16.94 -11.06 -1.03
N HIS A 121 16.29 -12.21 -1.28
CA HIS A 121 16.17 -12.78 -2.61
C HIS A 121 14.89 -12.26 -3.28
N PRO A 122 14.90 -11.95 -4.60
CA PRO A 122 13.73 -11.51 -5.37
C PRO A 122 12.54 -12.48 -5.41
N GLY A 123 12.57 -13.57 -4.63
CA GLY A 123 11.59 -14.66 -4.66
C GLY A 123 11.13 -15.19 -3.30
N TYR A 124 11.58 -14.65 -2.16
CA TYR A 124 11.20 -15.18 -0.84
C TYR A 124 10.87 -14.10 0.20
N HIS A 125 9.99 -13.19 -0.15
CA HIS A 125 8.87 -12.97 0.76
C HIS A 125 7.69 -13.64 0.08
N HIS A 126 7.41 -14.90 0.44
CA HIS A 126 6.10 -15.46 0.11
C HIS A 126 5.08 -14.38 0.45
N TYR A 127 4.23 -14.00 -0.50
CA TYR A 127 3.01 -13.23 -0.26
C TYR A 127 1.98 -14.07 0.54
N ASP A 128 2.39 -15.17 1.18
CA ASP A 128 1.58 -15.99 2.10
C ASP A 128 1.69 -15.59 3.56
N ARG A 129 0.57 -15.09 4.09
CA ARG A 129 0.24 -14.81 5.51
C ARG A 129 1.43 -15.06 6.46
N ARG A 130 2.01 -14.00 7.06
CA ARG A 130 2.86 -14.24 8.25
C ARG A 130 2.01 -15.05 9.23
N ALA A 131 2.60 -16.04 9.89
CA ALA A 131 1.90 -16.93 10.83
C ALA A 131 1.24 -16.16 12.01
N ASP A 132 1.48 -14.86 12.11
CA ASP A 132 0.89 -13.91 13.06
C ASP A 132 -0.51 -13.39 12.68
N GLY A 133 -1.04 -13.76 11.50
CA GLY A 133 -2.41 -13.39 11.09
C GLY A 133 -2.56 -11.97 10.55
N HIS A 134 -1.46 -11.23 10.31
CA HIS A 134 -1.52 -9.88 9.74
C HIS A 134 -1.63 -9.88 8.21
N GLU A 135 -2.52 -9.04 7.66
CA GLU A 135 -2.69 -8.84 6.22
C GLU A 135 -1.52 -8.06 5.61
N LYS A 136 -1.05 -8.54 4.47
CA LYS A 136 0.26 -8.22 3.88
C LYS A 136 0.33 -6.91 3.13
N SER A 137 -0.81 -6.42 2.68
CA SER A 137 -0.96 -5.10 2.04
C SER A 137 -0.52 -3.95 2.95
N ASN A 138 -0.43 -4.18 4.27
CA ASN A 138 -0.16 -3.15 5.26
C ASN A 138 1.27 -3.21 5.83
N PHE A 139 2.16 -4.03 5.24
CA PHE A 139 3.56 -4.11 5.67
C PHE A 139 4.45 -3.18 4.87
N ILE A 140 5.28 -2.44 5.60
CA ILE A 140 6.32 -1.58 5.05
C ILE A 140 7.66 -2.11 5.55
N PHE A 141 8.57 -2.40 4.62
CA PHE A 141 9.92 -2.84 4.93
C PHE A 141 10.89 -1.70 4.73
N VAL A 142 11.67 -1.39 5.77
CA VAL A 142 12.76 -0.40 5.70
C VAL A 142 14.06 -1.18 5.77
N PHE A 143 14.90 -1.05 4.76
CA PHE A 143 16.19 -1.72 4.66
C PHE A 143 17.31 -0.69 4.76
N ILE A 144 18.20 -0.86 5.74
CA ILE A 144 19.34 0.04 6.00
C ILE A 144 20.61 -0.58 5.41
N GLY A 145 21.38 0.19 4.66
CA GLY A 145 22.53 -0.27 3.89
C GLY A 145 22.16 -0.97 2.59
N TYR A 146 21.00 -0.62 2.01
CA TYR A 146 20.47 -1.17 0.78
C TYR A 146 19.96 -0.05 -0.13
N LYS A 147 19.89 -0.36 -1.43
CA LYS A 147 19.34 0.49 -2.49
C LYS A 147 18.42 -0.29 -3.41
N CYS A 148 17.54 0.42 -4.11
CA CYS A 148 16.64 -0.16 -5.08
C CYS A 148 17.36 -0.58 -6.37
N ARG A 149 16.88 -1.68 -6.94
CA ARG A 149 17.16 -2.13 -8.30
C ARG A 149 15.84 -2.53 -8.95
N GLY A 150 15.11 -1.53 -9.45
CA GLY A 150 13.70 -1.69 -9.83
C GLY A 150 12.85 -1.87 -8.58
N ALA A 151 12.00 -2.90 -8.56
CA ALA A 151 11.19 -3.26 -7.38
C ALA A 151 11.98 -4.02 -6.29
N ASN A 152 13.21 -4.44 -6.59
CA ASN A 152 14.05 -5.23 -5.69
C ASN A 152 14.96 -4.35 -4.84
N VAL A 153 15.41 -4.88 -3.70
CA VAL A 153 16.43 -4.26 -2.84
C VAL A 153 17.77 -4.99 -3.03
N THR A 154 18.85 -4.24 -3.05
CA THR A 154 20.22 -4.76 -3.20
C THR A 154 21.13 -4.09 -2.20
N ARG A 155 22.16 -4.79 -1.71
CA ARG A 155 23.09 -4.20 -0.74
C ARG A 155 23.80 -3.00 -1.35
N ASP A 156 23.85 -1.92 -0.59
CA ASP A 156 24.60 -0.74 -0.97
C ASP A 156 25.96 -0.72 -0.27
N THR A 157 26.92 0.00 -0.85
CA THR A 157 28.26 0.19 -0.28
C THR A 157 28.26 1.20 0.88
N ASN A 158 27.21 2.03 0.97
CA ASN A 158 27.02 2.96 2.06
C ASN A 158 26.17 2.31 3.16
N ASP A 159 26.72 2.11 4.35
CA ASP A 159 25.98 1.53 5.49
C ASP A 159 24.89 2.47 6.05
N ASN A 160 24.83 3.73 5.58
CA ASN A 160 23.87 4.73 6.03
C ASN A 160 22.85 5.14 4.96
N SER A 161 22.79 4.46 3.82
CA SER A 161 21.65 4.55 2.90
C SER A 161 20.48 3.75 3.46
N TYR A 162 19.26 4.11 3.07
CA TYR A 162 18.11 3.28 3.36
C TYR A 162 17.15 3.25 2.20
N THR A 163 16.37 2.19 2.16
CA THR A 163 15.37 1.99 1.13
C THR A 163 14.10 1.44 1.74
N ILE A 164 12.95 1.88 1.22
CA ILE A 164 11.64 1.46 1.68
C ILE A 164 10.98 0.63 0.59
N GLN A 165 10.52 -0.56 0.96
CA GLN A 165 9.73 -1.43 0.09
C GLN A 165 8.34 -1.65 0.68
N TYR A 166 7.31 -1.54 -0.17
CA TYR A 166 5.91 -1.76 0.20
C TYR A 166 5.11 -2.28 -0.99
N ALA A 167 3.94 -2.87 -0.73
CA ALA A 167 3.07 -3.44 -1.76
C ALA A 167 1.90 -2.50 -2.12
N LEU A 168 1.54 -2.48 -3.40
CA LEU A 168 0.32 -1.83 -3.91
C LEU A 168 -0.85 -2.83 -3.92
N GLU A 169 -2.07 -2.30 -4.03
CA GLU A 169 -3.30 -3.11 -4.17
C GLU A 169 -3.31 -3.94 -5.48
N SER A 170 -2.48 -3.58 -6.46
CA SER A 170 -2.28 -4.33 -7.70
C SER A 170 -1.48 -5.63 -7.49
N GLY A 171 -0.84 -5.80 -6.34
CA GLY A 171 0.09 -6.91 -6.08
C GLY A 171 1.55 -6.60 -6.44
N ASP A 172 1.81 -5.44 -7.07
CA ASP A 172 3.17 -4.98 -7.36
C ASP A 172 3.86 -4.48 -6.09
N SER A 173 5.18 -4.67 -6.00
CA SER A 173 6.00 -4.05 -4.95
C SER A 173 6.71 -2.81 -5.51
N VAL A 174 6.78 -1.78 -4.68
CA VAL A 174 7.48 -0.54 -4.97
C VAL A 174 8.65 -0.43 -4.02
N CYS A 175 9.80 -0.02 -4.55
CA CYS A 175 11.01 0.25 -3.81
C CYS A 175 11.37 1.74 -4.00
N ILE A 176 11.70 2.44 -2.91
CA ILE A 176 12.09 3.85 -2.92
C ILE A 176 13.32 4.05 -2.04
N ASP A 177 14.37 4.66 -2.59
CA ASP A 177 15.61 5.01 -1.89
C ASP A 177 15.54 6.39 -1.20
N ASP A 178 16.50 6.68 -0.33
CA ASP A 178 16.62 7.91 0.46
C ASP A 178 16.97 9.19 -0.32
#